data_AF-A0A1F5ZRB2-F1
#
_entry.id   AF-A0A1F5ZRB2-F1
#
_cell.length_a   1.000
_cell.length_b   1.000
_cell.length_c   1.000
_cell.angle_alpha   90.00
_cell.angle_beta   90.00
_cell.angle_gamma   90.00
#
_symmetry.space_group_name_H-M   'P 1'
#
loop_
_entity.id
_entity.type
_entity.pdbx_description
1 polymer ?
#
loop_
_entity_poly.entity_id
_entity_poly.type
_entity_poly.pdbx_seq_one_letter_code
_entity_poly.pdbx_strand_id
1 'polypeptide(L)'
;MPTLALWSLIGLISIVVIVHITSFIFNILDDRFYSIFHIIGPILSVFFFYSFFNNYLISIILTLCIGILWEIFEYCEWKFILKKKKYKPDPVDTRNDLVLDFLGSLIGVLFLSLLPK
;
A
#
# COMPACT_ATOMS: atom_id res chain seq x y z
N MET A 1 -19.95 15.30 -17.17
CA MET A 1 -18.54 14.87 -17.27
C MET A 1 -18.43 13.34 -17.17
N PRO A 2 -18.85 12.59 -18.21
CA PRO A 2 -18.80 11.12 -18.20
C PRO A 2 -17.36 10.55 -18.22
N THR A 3 -16.37 11.36 -18.59
CA THR A 3 -14.96 10.99 -18.64
C THR A 3 -14.35 10.71 -17.27
N LEU A 4 -14.64 11.54 -16.26
CA LEU A 4 -14.08 11.34 -14.92
C LEU A 4 -14.56 10.02 -14.30
N ALA A 5 -15.87 9.74 -14.39
CA ALA A 5 -16.46 8.50 -13.89
C ALA A 5 -15.88 7.25 -14.59
N LEU A 6 -15.64 7.33 -15.91
CA LEU A 6 -15.01 6.26 -16.68
C LEU A 6 -13.55 6.03 -16.25
N TRP A 7 -12.76 7.09 -16.09
CA TRP A 7 -11.37 6.98 -15.63
C TRP A 7 -11.27 6.48 -14.19
N SER A 8 -12.17 6.91 -13.31
CA SER A 8 -12.28 6.36 -11.94
C SER A 8 -12.60 4.87 -11.95
N LEU A 9 -13.50 4.41 -12.83
CA LEU A 9 -13.83 2.99 -12.97
C LEU A 9 -12.64 2.17 -13.48
N ILE A 10 -11.93 2.66 -14.51
CA ILE A 10 -10.73 2.00 -15.04
C ILE A 10 -9.64 1.92 -13.97
N GLY A 11 -9.44 2.99 -13.21
CA GLY A 11 -8.51 3.01 -12.08
C GLY A 11 -8.87 1.96 -11.01
N LEU A 12 -10.14 1.89 -10.63
CA LEU A 12 -10.63 0.91 -9.66
C LEU A 12 -10.42 -0.54 -10.13
N ILE A 13 -10.75 -0.83 -11.39
CA ILE A 13 -10.53 -2.15 -12.00
C ILE A 13 -9.05 -2.50 -12.00
N SER A 14 -8.18 -1.54 -12.33
CA SER A 14 -6.73 -1.75 -12.38
C SER A 14 -6.17 -2.09 -10.99
N ILE A 15 -6.61 -1.38 -9.95
CA ILE A 15 -6.24 -1.67 -8.55
C ILE A 15 -6.68 -3.08 -8.16
N VAL A 16 -7.93 -3.46 -8.47
CA VAL A 16 -8.45 -4.79 -8.15
C VAL A 16 -7.65 -5.90 -8.85
N VAL A 17 -7.28 -5.70 -10.12
CA VAL A 17 -6.45 -6.67 -10.87
C VAL A 17 -5.06 -6.79 -10.29
N ILE A 18 -4.40 -5.66 -9.98
CA ILE A 18 -3.05 -5.66 -9.37
C ILE A 18 -3.08 -6.43 -8.05
N VAL A 19 -4.06 -6.16 -7.20
CA VAL A 19 -4.26 -6.86 -5.91
C VAL A 19 -4.46 -8.34 -6.13
N HIS A 20 -5.29 -8.74 -7.10
CA HIS A 20 -5.53 -10.16 -7.35
C HIS A 20 -4.25 -10.89 -7.79
N ILE A 21 -3.45 -10.24 -8.65
CA ILE A 21 -2.18 -10.79 -9.12
C ILE A 21 -1.18 -10.86 -7.97
N THR A 22 -1.01 -9.80 -7.18
CA THR A 22 -0.05 -9.79 -6.07
C THR A 22 -0.45 -10.78 -4.98
N SER A 23 -1.71 -10.83 -4.58
CA SER A 23 -2.19 -11.81 -3.60
C SER A 23 -2.03 -13.26 -4.10
N PHE A 24 -2.19 -13.52 -5.41
CA PHE A 24 -1.90 -14.84 -5.98
C PHE A 24 -0.40 -15.16 -5.93
N ILE A 25 0.48 -14.22 -6.31
CA ILE A 25 1.93 -14.40 -6.29
C ILE A 25 2.46 -14.65 -4.87
N PHE A 26 1.95 -13.88 -3.90
CA PHE A 26 2.37 -13.97 -2.50
C PHE A 26 1.58 -14.99 -1.68
N ASN A 27 0.65 -15.72 -2.32
CA ASN A 27 -0.21 -16.71 -1.69
C ASN A 27 -1.05 -16.18 -0.51
N ILE A 28 -1.41 -14.89 -0.56
CA ILE A 28 -2.23 -14.16 0.43
C ILE A 28 -3.71 -14.36 0.08
N LEU A 29 -4.16 -15.62 0.03
CA LEU A 29 -5.50 -15.96 -0.49
C LEU A 29 -6.63 -15.62 0.49
N ASP A 30 -6.34 -15.68 1.79
CA ASP A 30 -7.28 -15.41 2.88
C ASP A 30 -7.33 -13.93 3.29
N ASP A 31 -6.32 -13.12 2.96
CA ASP A 31 -6.21 -11.71 3.40
C ASP A 31 -6.08 -10.70 2.26
N ARG A 32 -6.72 -11.01 1.12
CA ARG A 32 -6.71 -10.16 -0.08
C ARG A 32 -7.16 -8.73 0.17
N PHE A 33 -8.06 -8.53 1.14
CA PHE A 33 -8.55 -7.20 1.49
C PHE A 33 -7.48 -6.38 2.22
N TYR A 34 -6.68 -7.01 3.07
CA TYR A 34 -5.56 -6.36 3.76
C TYR A 34 -4.45 -5.96 2.78
N SER A 35 -4.10 -6.83 1.82
CA SER A 35 -3.15 -6.48 0.75
C SER A 35 -3.57 -5.28 -0.11
N ILE A 36 -4.87 -4.99 -0.22
CA ILE A 36 -5.36 -3.77 -0.91
C ILE A 36 -4.89 -2.53 -0.18
N PHE A 37 -4.93 -2.52 1.16
CA PHE A 37 -4.52 -1.36 1.94
C PHE A 37 -3.02 -1.09 1.81
N HIS A 38 -2.20 -2.13 1.72
CA HIS A 38 -0.76 -2.01 1.45
C HIS A 38 -0.42 -1.60 0.01
N ILE A 39 -1.39 -1.41 -0.86
CA ILE A 39 -1.17 -0.78 -2.18
C ILE A 39 -1.79 0.61 -2.23
N ILE A 40 -3.06 0.74 -1.84
CA ILE A 40 -3.80 2.00 -1.90
C ILE A 40 -3.24 3.00 -0.88
N GLY A 41 -2.96 2.57 0.35
CA GLY A 41 -2.41 3.42 1.41
C GLY A 41 -1.13 4.13 0.98
N PRO A 42 -0.13 3.41 0.45
CA PRO A 42 1.09 4.02 -0.09
C PRO A 42 0.86 4.96 -1.27
N ILE A 43 -0.02 4.62 -2.22
CA ILE A 43 -0.36 5.51 -3.35
C ILE A 43 -0.87 6.86 -2.83
N LEU A 44 -1.82 6.82 -1.90
CA LEU A 44 -2.40 8.03 -1.29
C LEU A 44 -1.37 8.79 -0.46
N SER A 45 -0.51 8.07 0.27
CA SER A 45 0.56 8.67 1.08
C SER A 45 1.60 9.38 0.22
N VAL A 46 1.96 8.82 -0.93
CA VAL A 46 2.85 9.48 -1.91
C VAL A 46 2.21 10.76 -2.43
N PHE A 47 0.93 10.75 -2.79
CA PHE A 47 0.24 11.96 -3.25
C PHE A 47 0.22 13.04 -2.17
N PHE A 48 -0.07 12.64 -0.93
CA PHE A 48 -0.04 13.52 0.22
C PHE A 48 1.34 14.12 0.41
N PHE A 49 2.40 13.33 0.59
CA PHE A 49 3.75 13.86 0.82
C PHE A 49 4.28 14.67 -0.36
N TYR A 50 3.99 14.27 -1.59
CA TYR A 50 4.39 15.03 -2.76
C TYR A 50 3.77 16.42 -2.77
N SER A 51 2.51 16.57 -2.31
CA SER A 51 1.86 17.87 -2.21
C SER A 51 2.54 18.85 -1.23
N PHE A 52 3.26 18.35 -0.22
CA PHE A 52 4.00 19.20 0.75
C PHE A 52 5.45 19.44 0.35
N PHE A 53 6.12 18.41 -0.17
CA PHE A 53 7.57 18.43 -0.39
C PHE A 53 7.97 18.59 -1.86
N ASN A 54 7.04 18.40 -2.80
CA ASN A 54 7.24 18.43 -4.26
C ASN A 54 8.49 17.62 -4.70
N ASN A 55 8.72 16.49 -4.05
CA ASN A 55 9.90 15.66 -4.25
C ASN A 55 9.51 14.18 -4.17
N TYR A 56 9.69 13.46 -5.28
CA TYR A 56 9.30 12.05 -5.40
C TYR A 56 10.08 11.15 -4.43
N LEU A 57 11.39 11.36 -4.29
CA LEU A 57 12.24 10.54 -3.43
C LEU A 57 11.85 10.70 -1.96
N ILE A 58 11.68 11.94 -1.50
CA ILE A 58 11.23 12.22 -0.12
C ILE A 58 9.85 11.59 0.12
N SER A 59 8.95 11.69 -0.85
CA SER A 59 7.60 11.11 -0.73
C SER A 59 7.66 9.59 -0.57
N ILE A 60 8.46 8.89 -1.39
CA ILE A 60 8.67 7.44 -1.25
C ILE A 60 9.25 7.09 0.11
N ILE A 61 10.31 7.80 0.55
CA ILE A 61 10.96 7.52 1.84
C ILE A 61 9.97 7.67 2.99
N LEU A 62 9.20 8.76 3.02
CA LEU A 62 8.23 9.00 4.09
C LEU A 62 7.08 7.98 4.07
N THR A 63 6.63 7.55 2.88
CA THR A 63 5.63 6.49 2.75
C THR A 63 6.15 5.15 3.30
N LEU A 64 7.38 4.77 2.98
CA LEU A 64 7.98 3.53 3.52
C LEU A 64 8.20 3.60 5.03
N CYS A 65 8.53 4.77 5.56
CA CYS A 65 8.60 4.98 7.02
C CYS A 65 7.25 4.71 7.68
N ILE A 66 6.13 5.12 7.06
CA ILE A 66 4.79 4.79 7.57
C ILE A 66 4.55 3.28 7.54
N GLY A 67 4.86 2.60 6.44
CA GLY A 67 4.72 1.14 6.34
C GLY A 67 5.49 0.40 7.42
N ILE A 68 6.76 0.75 7.64
CA ILE A 68 7.58 0.17 8.71
C ILE A 68 6.99 0.45 10.10
N LEU A 69 6.49 1.66 10.34
CA LEU A 69 5.86 2.01 11.62
C LEU A 69 4.56 1.23 11.84
N TRP A 70 3.80 0.95 10.78
CA TRP A 70 2.60 0.13 10.83
C TRP A 70 2.91 -1.31 11.27
N GLU A 71 3.89 -1.96 10.65
CA GLU A 71 4.33 -3.31 11.03
C GLU A 71 4.81 -3.39 12.48
N ILE A 72 5.56 -2.37 12.92
CA ILE A 72 5.99 -2.27 14.32
C ILE A 72 4.79 -2.13 15.26
N PHE A 73 3.79 -1.34 14.87
CA PHE A 73 2.58 -1.15 15.64
C PHE A 73 1.79 -2.46 15.77
N GLU A 74 1.60 -3.20 14.69
CA GLU A 74 0.89 -4.49 14.72
C GLU A 74 1.60 -5.51 15.61
N TYR A 75 2.93 -5.57 15.52
CA TYR A 75 3.71 -6.42 16.42
C TYR A 75 3.54 -6.02 17.89
N CYS A 76 3.50 -4.72 18.17
CA CYS A 76 3.27 -4.22 19.53
C CYS A 76 1.85 -4.56 20.01
N GLU A 77 0.83 -4.36 19.18
CA GLU A 77 -0.56 -4.70 19.49
C GLU A 77 -0.69 -6.19 19.82
N TRP A 78 -0.11 -7.06 18.99
CA TRP A 78 -0.09 -8.49 19.27
C TRP A 78 0.60 -8.81 20.60
N LYS A 79 1.81 -8.25 20.83
CA LYS A 79 2.64 -8.58 21.98
C LYS A 79 2.05 -8.08 23.30
N PHE A 80 1.47 -6.89 23.30
CA PHE A 80 1.04 -6.22 24.53
C PHE A 80 -0.46 -6.35 24.79
N ILE A 81 -1.30 -6.39 23.76
CA ILE A 81 -2.76 -6.37 23.89
C ILE A 81 -3.33 -7.78 23.70
N LEU A 82 -3.08 -8.41 22.54
CA LEU A 82 -3.80 -9.64 22.17
C LEU A 82 -3.22 -10.91 22.82
N LYS A 83 -1.89 -11.05 22.84
CA LYS A 83 -1.14 -12.21 23.39
C LYS A 83 -1.65 -13.60 22.95
N LYS A 84 -2.28 -13.70 21.78
CA LYS A 84 -2.85 -14.95 21.25
C LYS A 84 -2.00 -15.51 20.11
N LYS A 85 -1.69 -16.81 20.14
CA LYS A 85 -0.90 -17.50 19.09
C LYS A 85 -1.50 -17.38 17.69
N LYS A 86 -2.83 -17.31 17.58
CA LYS A 86 -3.57 -17.24 16.30
C LYS A 86 -3.36 -15.91 15.54
N TYR A 87 -2.93 -14.85 16.23
CA TYR A 87 -2.81 -13.50 15.67
C TYR A 87 -1.38 -12.98 15.74
N LYS A 88 -0.40 -13.88 15.85
CA LYS A 88 1.01 -13.48 15.86
C LYS A 88 1.40 -13.07 14.44
N PRO A 89 1.93 -11.86 14.21
CA PRO A 89 2.42 -11.47 12.90
C PRO A 89 3.46 -12.47 12.41
N ASP A 90 3.27 -12.98 11.20
CA ASP A 90 4.24 -13.82 10.51
C ASP A 90 5.29 -12.92 9.86
N PRO A 91 6.60 -13.13 10.12
CA PRO A 91 7.66 -12.39 9.44
C PRO A 91 7.60 -12.45 7.92
N VAL A 92 7.01 -13.52 7.34
CA VAL A 92 6.81 -13.63 5.89
C VAL A 92 5.77 -12.62 5.40
N ASP A 93 4.67 -12.47 6.13
CA ASP A 93 3.57 -11.56 5.79
C ASP A 93 4.04 -10.11 5.92
N THR A 94 4.63 -9.72 7.06
CA THR A 94 5.24 -8.40 7.27
C THR A 94 6.19 -8.00 6.15
N ARG A 95 7.02 -8.93 5.67
CA ARG A 95 7.92 -8.63 4.54
C ARG A 95 7.14 -8.41 3.24
N ASN A 96 6.13 -9.23 2.98
CA ASN A 96 5.30 -9.08 1.78
C ASN A 96 4.55 -7.75 1.82
N ASP A 97 4.03 -7.36 2.97
CA ASP A 97 3.32 -6.09 3.17
C ASP A 97 4.23 -4.88 2.92
N LEU A 98 5.47 -4.90 3.42
CA LEU A 98 6.46 -3.86 3.09
C LEU A 98 6.83 -3.83 1.59
N VAL A 99 6.83 -4.97 0.91
CA VAL A 99 7.05 -5.02 -0.55
C VAL A 99 5.85 -4.42 -1.28
N LEU A 100 4.63 -4.72 -0.84
CA LEU A 100 3.42 -4.10 -1.36
C LEU A 100 3.43 -2.59 -1.13
N ASP A 101 3.88 -2.13 0.04
CA ASP A 101 3.99 -0.71 0.35
C ASP A 101 4.94 0.02 -0.60
N PHE A 102 6.07 -0.63 -0.90
CA PHE A 102 7.02 -0.13 -1.89
C PHE A 102 6.42 -0.09 -3.29
N LEU A 103 5.75 -1.15 -3.73
CA LEU A 103 5.09 -1.21 -5.04
C LEU A 103 4.01 -0.13 -5.17
N GLY A 104 3.15 0.05 -4.16
CA GLY A 104 2.15 1.11 -4.11
C GLY A 104 2.79 2.50 -4.21
N SER A 105 3.91 2.71 -3.53
CA SER A 105 4.66 3.97 -3.60
C SER A 105 5.18 4.27 -5.01
N LEU A 106 5.73 3.26 -5.70
CA LEU A 106 6.21 3.39 -7.07
C LEU A 106 5.07 3.69 -8.05
N ILE A 107 3.93 3.02 -7.88
CA ILE A 107 2.72 3.27 -8.67
C ILE A 107 2.25 4.71 -8.46
N GLY A 108 2.22 5.19 -7.22
CA GLY A 108 1.85 6.58 -6.90
C GLY A 108 2.74 7.60 -7.60
N VAL A 109 4.07 7.41 -7.56
CA VAL A 109 5.00 8.29 -8.27
C VAL A 109 4.78 8.24 -9.79
N LEU A 110 4.57 7.05 -10.35
CA LEU A 110 4.28 6.90 -11.78
C LEU A 110 3.03 7.69 -12.17
N PHE A 111 1.94 7.59 -11.41
CA PHE A 111 0.73 8.38 -11.64
C PHE A 111 1.00 9.89 -11.60
N LEU A 112 1.69 10.39 -10.58
CA LEU A 112 2.02 11.81 -10.48
C LEU A 112 2.88 12.30 -11.64
N SER A 113 3.85 11.49 -12.09
CA SER A 113 4.73 11.84 -13.21
C SER A 113 4.02 11.90 -14.57
N LEU A 114 2.86 11.24 -14.70
CA LEU A 114 2.04 11.24 -15.91
C LEU A 114 1.00 12.37 -15.93
N LEU A 115 0.82 13.10 -14.82
CA LEU A 115 -0.08 14.25 -14.77
C LEU A 115 0.56 15.46 -15.48
N PRO A 116 -0.24 16.24 -16.25
CA PRO A 116 0.24 17.50 -16.80
C PRO A 116 0.62 18.46 -15.66
N LYS A 117 1.74 19.16 -15.83
CA LYS A 117 2.23 20.17 -14.88
C LYS A 117 1.41 21.45 -14.95
#